data_AF-A0A1H7YYZ0-F1
#
_entry.id   AF-A0A1H7YYZ0-F1
#
_cell.length_a   1.000
_cell.length_b   1.000
_cell.length_c   1.000
_cell.angle_alpha   90.00
_cell.angle_beta   90.00
_cell.angle_gamma   90.00
#
_symmetry.space_group_name_H-M   'P 1'
#
loop_
_entity.id
_entity.type
_entity.pdbx_description
1 polymer ?
#
loop_
_entity_poly.entity_id
_entity_poly.type
_entity_poly.pdbx_seq_one_letter_code
_entity_poly.pdbx_strand_id
1 'polypeptide(L)'
;MLLMAFLTLMPLVAGAQESAAPAEEDLESTYMDIQERMLLFEEELNQLYALSRFQMNIDLEMPLNASLLDAVSNRLNSLSNALNSFSVRWNTYSQAQQVYVADNDSLLNKVAQIQQMQQIVTDTLTVRQQQYEQLSTFSKAERFIWGQDKKYRKLYQDATKYSLSPKLASQLEKVKAEEANIFTEAQTLFAQAKEAAEAFPGLEVRMKGMEKKFIELQSVSTKIQEMVYKPFIQRIKDYLIGLAAVAILMMFFNLFAQKLKQIKAARDQAKKLKESMMGQRDYPTI
;
A
#
# COMPACT_ATOMS: atom_id res chain seq x y z
N MET A 1 -26.54 29.54 9.42
CA MET A 1 -26.78 30.26 10.69
C MET A 1 -25.73 31.36 10.79
N LEU A 2 -26.18 32.63 10.74
CA LEU A 2 -25.62 33.87 11.35
C LEU A 2 -24.07 33.99 11.49
N LEU A 3 -23.39 35.01 10.97
CA LEU A 3 -23.47 36.47 11.23
C LEU A 3 -22.74 37.19 10.07
N MET A 4 -23.28 38.17 9.34
CA MET A 4 -23.47 39.60 9.67
C MET A 4 -22.31 40.36 10.31
N ALA A 5 -21.96 41.47 9.64
CA ALA A 5 -21.38 42.74 10.11
C ALA A 5 -19.85 42.84 10.31
N PHE A 6 -19.20 43.67 9.49
CA PHE A 6 -18.48 44.85 10.01
C PHE A 6 -18.45 45.95 8.93
N LEU A 7 -19.26 46.98 9.17
CA LEU A 7 -19.31 48.27 8.50
C LEU A 7 -18.72 49.26 9.52
N THR A 8 -17.61 49.90 9.21
CA THR A 8 -17.10 51.05 9.97
C THR A 8 -16.66 52.16 9.03
N LEU A 9 -17.44 53.24 9.05
CA LEU A 9 -17.11 54.66 8.77
C LEU A 9 -15.71 55.03 9.31
N MET A 10 -14.91 55.99 8.83
CA MET A 10 -14.98 57.22 8.02
C MET A 10 -13.48 57.69 7.84
N PRO A 11 -13.07 58.84 7.22
CA PRO A 11 -13.82 60.08 6.96
C PRO A 11 -13.72 60.67 5.54
N LEU A 12 -14.72 61.51 5.26
CA LEU A 12 -14.73 62.56 4.24
C LEU A 12 -13.55 63.52 4.47
N VAL A 13 -12.70 63.71 3.46
CA VAL A 13 -11.93 64.94 3.27
C VAL A 13 -12.35 65.52 1.93
N ALA A 14 -13.10 66.61 1.98
CA ALA A 14 -13.40 67.45 0.83
C ALA A 14 -12.20 68.38 0.58
N GLY A 15 -11.55 68.20 -0.57
CA GLY A 15 -10.60 69.14 -1.15
C GLY A 15 -10.75 69.06 -2.66
N ALA A 16 -11.39 70.07 -3.24
CA ALA A 16 -11.60 70.18 -4.67
C ALA A 16 -10.28 70.38 -5.40
N GLN A 17 -10.00 69.50 -6.37
CA GLN A 17 -9.09 69.77 -7.47
C GLN A 17 -9.70 69.17 -8.74
N GLU A 18 -10.42 70.03 -9.47
CA GLU A 18 -10.90 69.77 -10.81
C GLU A 18 -9.67 69.80 -11.74
N SER A 19 -9.12 68.63 -12.07
CA SER A 19 -8.23 68.49 -13.23
C SER A 19 -8.14 67.03 -13.68
N ALA A 20 -8.49 66.84 -14.96
CA ALA A 20 -8.43 65.62 -15.73
C ALA A 20 -9.44 64.53 -15.33
N ALA A 21 -10.32 64.18 -16.26
CA ALA A 21 -10.99 62.89 -16.27
C ALA A 21 -9.92 61.82 -15.95
N PRO A 22 -10.10 60.99 -14.90
CA PRO A 22 -9.20 59.87 -14.70
C PRO A 22 -9.32 59.04 -15.97
N ALA A 23 -8.19 58.72 -16.58
CA ALA A 23 -8.13 57.88 -17.77
C ALA A 23 -9.10 56.71 -17.55
N GLU A 24 -10.08 56.56 -18.44
CA GLU A 24 -10.62 55.25 -18.76
C GLU A 24 -9.41 54.43 -19.23
N GLU A 25 -8.60 53.93 -18.29
CA GLU A 25 -7.78 52.76 -18.50
C GLU A 25 -8.79 51.73 -19.00
N ASP A 26 -8.70 51.45 -20.29
CA ASP A 26 -9.74 50.76 -21.03
C ASP A 26 -10.11 49.49 -20.25
N LEU A 27 -11.32 49.48 -19.69
CA LEU A 27 -11.78 48.44 -18.78
C LEU A 27 -11.65 47.07 -19.47
N GLU A 28 -11.80 47.07 -20.80
CA GLU A 28 -11.57 45.93 -21.68
C GLU A 28 -10.10 45.47 -21.67
N SER A 29 -9.13 46.38 -21.71
CA SER A 29 -7.70 46.07 -21.56
C SER A 29 -7.41 45.44 -20.19
N THR A 30 -8.03 45.93 -19.12
CA THR A 30 -7.83 45.38 -17.77
C THR A 30 -8.39 43.96 -17.66
N TYR A 31 -9.58 43.69 -18.23
CA TYR A 31 -10.13 42.34 -18.28
C TYR A 31 -9.27 41.39 -19.12
N MET A 32 -8.73 41.86 -20.24
CA MET A 32 -7.82 41.08 -21.08
C MET A 32 -6.53 40.71 -20.34
N ASP A 33 -5.89 41.65 -19.65
CA ASP A 33 -4.68 41.38 -18.87
C ASP A 33 -4.93 40.36 -17.74
N ILE A 34 -6.07 40.48 -17.06
CA ILE A 34 -6.47 39.51 -16.04
C ILE A 34 -6.68 38.14 -16.67
N GLN A 35 -7.39 38.09 -17.79
CA GLN A 35 -7.67 36.85 -18.50
C GLN A 35 -6.40 36.14 -18.98
N GLU A 36 -5.44 36.87 -19.54
CA GLU A 36 -4.14 36.34 -19.96
C GLU A 36 -3.36 35.77 -18.77
N ARG A 37 -3.36 36.48 -17.64
CA ARG A 37 -2.68 35.99 -16.45
C ARG A 37 -3.33 34.74 -15.88
N MET A 38 -4.66 34.63 -15.92
CA MET A 38 -5.39 33.43 -15.52
C MET A 38 -5.08 32.23 -16.43
N LEU A 39 -4.89 32.45 -17.74
CA LEU A 39 -4.45 31.39 -18.66
C LEU A 39 -3.09 30.81 -18.26
N LEU A 40 -2.14 31.64 -17.81
CA LEU A 40 -0.84 31.15 -17.34
C LEU A 40 -0.98 30.26 -16.08
N PHE A 41 -1.89 30.60 -15.16
CA PHE A 41 -2.18 29.73 -14.00
C PHE A 41 -2.82 28.41 -14.44
N GLU A 42 -3.72 28.43 -15.41
CA GLU A 42 -4.33 27.24 -15.97
C GLU A 42 -3.29 26.32 -16.64
N GLU A 43 -2.38 26.88 -17.45
CA GLU A 43 -1.29 26.14 -18.07
C GLU A 43 -0.36 25.48 -17.04
N GLU A 44 0.00 26.20 -15.98
CA GLU A 44 0.82 25.65 -14.90
C GLU A 44 0.11 24.47 -14.20
N LEU A 45 -1.19 24.58 -13.91
CA LEU A 45 -1.97 23.47 -13.36
C LEU A 45 -2.04 22.29 -14.31
N ASN A 46 -2.19 22.52 -15.61
CA ASN A 46 -2.19 21.46 -16.61
C ASN A 46 -0.85 20.71 -16.64
N GLN A 47 0.27 21.42 -16.47
CA GLN A 47 1.59 20.80 -16.34
C GLN A 47 1.69 19.97 -15.05
N LEU A 48 1.25 20.52 -13.91
CA LEU A 48 1.23 19.79 -12.64
C LEU A 48 0.34 18.54 -12.71
N TYR A 49 -0.81 18.64 -13.39
CA TYR A 49 -1.69 17.52 -13.64
C TYR A 49 -1.02 16.44 -14.50
N ALA A 50 -0.39 16.82 -15.61
CA ALA A 50 0.34 15.88 -16.45
C ALA A 50 1.45 15.16 -15.67
N LEU A 51 2.18 15.89 -14.82
CA LEU A 51 3.25 15.33 -14.00
C LEU A 51 2.76 14.44 -12.85
N SER A 52 1.55 14.65 -12.31
CA SER A 52 0.96 13.86 -11.22
C SER A 52 0.36 12.53 -11.69
N ARG A 53 0.09 12.37 -12.99
CA ARG A 53 -0.55 11.17 -13.56
C ARG A 53 0.34 9.93 -13.69
N PHE A 54 1.59 9.97 -13.23
CA PHE A 54 2.48 8.80 -13.27
C PHE A 54 1.82 7.59 -12.59
N GLN A 55 2.00 6.39 -13.14
CA GLN A 55 1.45 5.17 -12.58
C GLN A 55 2.51 4.43 -11.76
N MET A 56 2.08 3.90 -10.62
CA MET A 56 2.86 2.96 -9.81
C MET A 56 2.31 1.55 -10.06
N ASN A 57 2.52 1.03 -11.27
CA ASN A 57 2.07 -0.32 -11.62
C ASN A 57 3.01 -1.31 -10.95
N ILE A 58 2.48 -2.08 -9.99
CA ILE A 58 3.27 -3.03 -9.21
C ILE A 58 2.82 -4.41 -9.63
N ASP A 59 3.40 -4.78 -10.74
CA ASP A 59 3.36 -6.09 -11.32
C ASP A 59 4.42 -6.96 -10.62
N LEU A 60 4.36 -8.26 -10.84
CA LEU A 60 5.36 -9.24 -10.40
C LEU A 60 6.81 -8.90 -10.81
N GLU A 61 6.98 -8.02 -11.80
CA GLU A 61 8.26 -7.73 -12.46
C GLU A 61 8.95 -6.45 -11.95
N MET A 62 8.24 -5.55 -11.27
CA MET A 62 8.86 -4.33 -10.72
C MET A 62 9.41 -4.56 -9.30
N PRO A 63 10.73 -4.37 -9.09
CA PRO A 63 11.30 -4.52 -7.76
C PRO A 63 10.87 -3.37 -6.83
N LEU A 64 10.16 -3.69 -5.76
CA LEU A 64 9.92 -2.79 -4.62
C LEU A 64 11.21 -2.62 -3.79
N ASN A 65 12.18 -1.92 -4.38
CA ASN A 65 13.47 -1.61 -3.76
C ASN A 65 13.47 -0.19 -3.14
N ALA A 66 14.48 0.09 -2.30
CA ALA A 66 14.52 1.33 -1.50
C ALA A 66 14.62 2.55 -2.41
N SER A 67 15.50 2.48 -3.40
CA SER A 67 15.77 3.58 -4.33
C SER A 67 14.54 3.99 -5.13
N LEU A 68 13.70 3.05 -5.57
CA LEU A 68 12.48 3.34 -6.29
C LEU A 68 11.45 4.04 -5.38
N LEU A 69 11.28 3.54 -4.15
CA LEU A 69 10.40 4.18 -3.17
C LEU A 69 10.88 5.59 -2.80
N ASP A 70 12.20 5.78 -2.63
CA ASP A 70 12.79 7.08 -2.34
C ASP A 70 12.58 8.06 -3.50
N ALA A 71 12.77 7.61 -4.75
CA ALA A 71 12.53 8.41 -5.94
C ALA A 71 11.05 8.84 -6.07
N VAL A 72 10.13 7.92 -5.81
CA VAL A 72 8.67 8.21 -5.81
C VAL A 72 8.31 9.19 -4.71
N SER A 73 8.82 8.98 -3.49
CA SER A 73 8.62 9.88 -2.34
C SER A 73 9.10 11.30 -2.65
N ASN A 74 10.32 11.43 -3.20
CA ASN A 74 10.89 12.72 -3.58
C ASN A 74 10.05 13.42 -4.66
N ARG A 75 9.58 12.67 -5.66
CA ARG A 75 8.69 13.20 -6.70
C ARG A 75 7.37 13.69 -6.13
N LEU A 76 6.72 12.92 -5.26
CA LEU A 76 5.48 13.30 -4.59
C LEU A 76 5.65 14.56 -3.76
N ASN A 77 6.71 14.63 -2.95
CA ASN A 77 7.02 15.81 -2.15
C ASN A 77 7.25 17.05 -3.03
N SER A 78 7.99 16.91 -4.13
CA SER A 78 8.22 18.00 -5.07
C SER A 78 6.92 18.49 -5.71
N LEU A 79 6.02 17.59 -6.12
CA LEU A 79 4.75 17.95 -6.73
C LEU A 79 3.79 18.59 -5.73
N SER A 80 3.72 18.07 -4.50
CA SER A 80 2.92 18.67 -3.43
C SER A 80 3.42 20.08 -3.07
N ASN A 81 4.74 20.28 -3.01
CA ASN A 81 5.31 21.60 -2.79
C ASN A 81 4.99 22.58 -3.94
N ALA A 82 5.05 22.11 -5.19
CA ALA A 82 4.70 22.92 -6.34
C ALA A 82 3.21 23.30 -6.33
N LEU A 83 2.31 22.37 -6.02
CA LEU A 83 0.88 22.63 -5.88
C LEU A 83 0.58 23.60 -4.73
N ASN A 84 1.27 23.48 -3.60
CA ASN A 84 1.11 24.41 -2.48
C ASN A 84 1.58 25.83 -2.87
N SER A 85 2.72 25.95 -3.55
CA SER A 85 3.21 27.23 -4.05
C SER A 85 2.25 27.85 -5.07
N PHE A 86 1.75 27.05 -6.01
CA PHE A 86 0.70 27.45 -6.95
C PHE A 86 -0.52 28.00 -6.20
N SER A 87 -1.04 27.23 -5.22
CA SER A 87 -2.25 27.56 -4.46
C SER A 87 -2.12 28.91 -3.75
N VAL A 88 -0.96 29.19 -3.15
CA VAL A 88 -0.70 30.49 -2.50
C VAL A 88 -0.73 31.62 -3.53
N ARG A 89 0.01 31.48 -4.65
CA ARG A 89 0.05 32.52 -5.70
C ARG A 89 -1.32 32.78 -6.32
N TRP A 90 -2.07 31.72 -6.59
CA TRP A 90 -3.42 31.79 -7.13
C TRP A 90 -4.39 32.47 -6.18
N ASN A 91 -4.39 32.11 -4.90
CA ASN A 91 -5.27 32.71 -3.90
C ASN A 91 -4.97 34.20 -3.73
N THR A 92 -3.70 34.59 -3.65
CA THR A 92 -3.31 36.01 -3.58
C THR A 92 -3.75 36.77 -4.83
N TYR A 93 -3.54 36.21 -6.02
CA TYR A 93 -3.90 36.84 -7.28
C TYR A 93 -5.42 37.00 -7.44
N SER A 94 -6.18 35.91 -7.27
CA SER A 94 -7.64 35.93 -7.40
C SER A 94 -8.32 36.84 -6.38
N GLN A 95 -7.80 36.92 -5.15
CA GLN A 95 -8.29 37.87 -4.14
C GLN A 95 -8.01 39.32 -4.54
N ALA A 96 -6.83 39.62 -5.08
CA ALA A 96 -6.49 40.96 -5.54
C ALA A 96 -7.38 41.42 -6.71
N GLN A 97 -7.83 40.49 -7.56
CA GLN A 97 -8.68 40.78 -8.72
C GLN A 97 -10.19 40.58 -8.46
N GLN A 98 -10.60 40.39 -7.20
CA GLN A 98 -11.96 39.95 -6.87
C GLN A 98 -13.05 40.89 -7.40
N VAL A 99 -12.81 42.21 -7.41
CA VAL A 99 -13.77 43.20 -7.93
C VAL A 99 -14.00 42.98 -9.43
N TYR A 100 -12.93 42.91 -10.22
CA TYR A 100 -13.02 42.68 -11.67
C TYR A 100 -13.60 41.30 -12.01
N VAL A 101 -13.27 40.27 -11.23
CA VAL A 101 -13.82 38.92 -11.40
C VAL A 101 -15.32 38.88 -11.11
N ALA A 102 -15.78 39.59 -10.08
CA ALA A 102 -17.20 39.63 -9.72
C ALA A 102 -18.05 40.36 -10.78
N ASP A 103 -17.45 41.33 -11.47
CA ASP A 103 -18.12 42.14 -12.48
C ASP A 103 -18.08 41.52 -13.90
N ASN A 104 -17.38 40.39 -14.10
CA ASN A 104 -17.19 39.76 -15.40
C ASN A 104 -17.39 38.23 -15.36
N ASP A 105 -18.47 37.74 -15.98
CA ASP A 105 -18.84 36.32 -16.02
C ASP A 105 -17.76 35.42 -16.67
N SER A 106 -17.01 35.92 -17.66
CA SER A 106 -15.92 35.15 -18.30
C SER A 106 -14.79 34.89 -17.30
N LEU A 107 -14.41 35.91 -16.54
CA LEU A 107 -13.40 35.79 -15.49
C LEU A 107 -13.88 34.89 -14.35
N LEU A 108 -15.15 35.02 -13.94
CA LEU A 108 -15.76 34.14 -12.95
C LEU A 108 -15.71 32.67 -13.37
N ASN A 109 -16.04 32.37 -14.64
CA ASN A 109 -15.94 31.03 -15.21
C ASN A 109 -14.49 30.50 -15.21
N LYS A 110 -13.51 31.35 -15.53
CA LYS A 110 -12.09 30.97 -15.47
C LYS A 110 -11.61 30.67 -14.05
N VAL A 111 -12.06 31.44 -13.05
CA VAL A 111 -11.77 31.14 -11.64
C VAL A 111 -12.30 29.75 -11.28
N ALA A 112 -13.53 29.43 -11.68
CA ALA A 112 -14.14 28.13 -11.41
C ALA A 112 -13.37 26.99 -12.08
N GLN A 113 -12.93 27.16 -13.34
CA GLN A 113 -12.13 26.16 -14.06
C GLN A 113 -10.78 25.91 -13.38
N ILE A 114 -10.08 26.97 -12.96
CA ILE A 114 -8.79 26.85 -12.27
C ILE A 114 -8.97 26.15 -10.92
N GLN A 115 -10.01 26.49 -10.15
CA GLN A 115 -10.34 25.81 -8.89
C GLN A 115 -10.67 24.32 -9.10
N GLN A 116 -11.44 24.00 -10.14
CA GLN A 116 -11.75 22.61 -10.49
C GLN A 116 -10.48 21.83 -10.84
N MET A 117 -9.61 22.41 -11.67
CA MET A 117 -8.35 21.76 -12.05
C MET A 117 -7.43 21.57 -10.84
N GLN A 118 -7.34 22.58 -9.97
CA GLN A 118 -6.60 22.48 -8.71
C GLN A 118 -7.09 21.33 -7.83
N GLN A 119 -8.42 21.15 -7.72
CA GLN A 119 -9.00 20.01 -7.00
C GLN A 119 -8.62 18.68 -7.64
N ILE A 120 -8.69 18.57 -8.98
CA ILE A 120 -8.30 17.36 -9.71
C ILE A 120 -6.82 17.01 -9.46
N VAL A 121 -5.92 17.99 -9.49
CA VAL A 121 -4.49 17.76 -9.21
C VAL A 121 -4.30 17.32 -7.75
N THR A 122 -5.00 17.97 -6.81
CA THR A 122 -4.98 17.61 -5.39
C THR A 122 -5.41 16.16 -5.17
N ASP A 123 -6.58 15.79 -5.68
CA ASP A 123 -7.13 14.44 -5.55
C ASP A 123 -6.19 13.39 -6.17
N THR A 124 -5.64 13.71 -7.34
CA THR A 124 -4.67 12.84 -8.02
C THR A 124 -3.44 12.61 -7.15
N LEU A 125 -2.86 13.68 -6.58
CA LEU A 125 -1.70 13.55 -5.69
C LEU A 125 -2.04 12.81 -4.40
N THR A 126 -3.22 13.03 -3.81
CA THR A 126 -3.68 12.28 -2.62
C THR A 126 -3.77 10.79 -2.89
N VAL A 127 -4.38 10.40 -4.02
CA VAL A 127 -4.43 8.97 -4.41
C VAL A 127 -3.03 8.40 -4.59
N ARG A 128 -2.10 9.14 -5.20
CA ARG A 128 -0.71 8.69 -5.36
C ARG A 128 0.03 8.60 -4.03
N GLN A 129 -0.21 9.52 -3.10
CA GLN A 129 0.35 9.47 -1.77
C GLN A 129 -0.12 8.23 -1.00
N GLN A 130 -1.41 7.95 -1.01
CA GLN A 130 -1.98 6.75 -0.39
C GLN A 130 -1.40 5.47 -1.00
N GLN A 131 -1.29 5.41 -2.33
CA GLN A 131 -0.64 4.29 -3.01
C GLN A 131 0.80 4.11 -2.54
N TYR A 132 1.61 5.18 -2.52
CA TYR A 132 2.99 5.12 -2.03
C TYR A 132 3.08 4.61 -0.59
N GLU A 133 2.19 5.04 0.30
CA GLU A 133 2.19 4.62 1.71
C GLU A 133 1.93 3.12 1.88
N GLN A 134 0.96 2.56 1.15
CA GLN A 134 0.70 1.12 1.17
C GLN A 134 1.91 0.32 0.68
N LEU A 135 2.55 0.80 -0.38
CA LEU A 135 3.72 0.17 -0.97
C LEU A 135 4.96 0.24 -0.09
N SER A 136 5.17 1.38 0.55
CA SER A 136 6.24 1.59 1.51
C SER A 136 6.07 0.67 2.73
N THR A 137 4.84 0.60 3.26
CA THR A 137 4.49 -0.29 4.37
C THR A 137 4.72 -1.76 4.02
N PHE A 138 4.23 -2.20 2.85
CA PHE A 138 4.42 -3.57 2.38
C PHE A 138 5.91 -3.89 2.19
N SER A 139 6.69 -3.01 1.55
CA SER A 139 8.12 -3.25 1.32
C SER A 139 8.93 -3.33 2.61
N LYS A 140 8.61 -2.50 3.60
CA LYS A 140 9.24 -2.55 4.93
C LYS A 140 8.97 -3.89 5.61
N ALA A 141 7.71 -4.31 5.65
CA ALA A 141 7.32 -5.59 6.23
C ALA A 141 7.98 -6.77 5.52
N GLU A 142 8.00 -6.74 4.19
CA GLU A 142 8.63 -7.79 3.38
C GLU A 142 10.11 -7.91 3.69
N ARG A 143 10.86 -6.81 3.63
CA ARG A 143 12.31 -6.82 3.94
C ARG A 143 12.58 -7.30 5.36
N PHE A 144 11.75 -6.88 6.32
CA PHE A 144 11.88 -7.33 7.69
C PHE A 144 11.72 -8.85 7.78
N ILE A 145 10.63 -9.40 7.25
CA ILE A 145 10.31 -10.84 7.31
C ILE A 145 11.37 -11.67 6.59
N TRP A 146 11.77 -11.30 5.37
CA TRP A 146 12.82 -12.00 4.62
C TRP A 146 14.20 -11.85 5.26
N GLY A 147 14.46 -10.76 5.98
CA GLY A 147 15.71 -10.51 6.69
C GLY A 147 15.91 -11.33 7.97
N GLN A 148 14.88 -12.03 8.45
CA GLN A 148 14.93 -12.72 9.75
C GLN A 148 15.75 -14.02 9.77
N ASP A 149 16.08 -14.61 8.61
CA ASP A 149 16.69 -15.94 8.51
C ASP A 149 17.97 -16.12 9.34
N LYS A 150 18.88 -15.15 9.25
CA LYS A 150 20.15 -15.19 9.98
C LYS A 150 19.92 -15.04 11.49
N LYS A 151 18.98 -14.18 11.88
CA LYS A 151 18.66 -13.89 13.29
C LYS A 151 18.00 -15.10 13.95
N TYR A 152 16.98 -15.66 13.33
CA TYR A 152 16.28 -16.86 13.81
C TYR A 152 17.19 -18.08 13.87
N ARG A 153 18.11 -18.25 12.91
CA ARG A 153 19.11 -19.32 12.98
C ARG A 153 19.99 -19.20 14.23
N LYS A 154 20.45 -17.98 14.55
CA LYS A 154 21.26 -17.74 15.76
C LYS A 154 20.45 -17.97 17.03
N LEU A 155 19.24 -17.42 17.12
CA LEU A 155 18.36 -17.61 18.27
C LEU A 155 18.05 -19.09 18.51
N TYR A 156 17.80 -19.85 17.45
CA TYR A 156 17.59 -21.30 17.55
C TYR A 156 18.82 -22.04 18.06
N GLN A 157 20.03 -21.69 17.59
CA GLN A 157 21.28 -22.27 18.05
C GLN A 157 21.54 -21.96 19.54
N ASP A 158 21.35 -20.70 19.93
CA ASP A 158 21.54 -20.24 21.32
C ASP A 158 20.51 -20.90 22.25
N ALA A 159 19.24 -20.94 21.86
CA ALA A 159 18.19 -21.64 22.60
C ALA A 159 18.51 -23.13 22.76
N THR A 160 18.99 -23.78 21.69
CA THR A 160 19.37 -25.20 21.72
C THR A 160 20.52 -25.42 22.70
N LYS A 161 21.55 -24.55 22.68
CA LYS A 161 22.71 -24.62 23.57
C LYS A 161 22.31 -24.43 25.04
N TYR A 162 21.51 -23.42 25.35
CA TYR A 162 21.14 -23.10 26.73
C TYR A 162 20.15 -24.09 27.34
N SER A 163 19.37 -24.76 26.50
CA SER A 163 18.43 -25.80 26.96
C SER A 163 19.08 -27.16 27.25
N LEU A 164 20.39 -27.31 27.06
CA LEU A 164 21.15 -28.51 27.41
C LEU A 164 21.55 -28.59 28.89
N SER A 165 21.48 -27.48 29.63
CA SER A 165 21.94 -27.42 31.03
C SER A 165 20.97 -26.59 31.88
N PRO A 166 20.61 -27.06 33.09
CA PRO A 166 19.70 -26.31 33.96
C PRO A 166 20.35 -25.04 34.48
N LYS A 167 21.70 -24.98 34.54
CA LYS A 167 22.45 -23.78 34.91
C LYS A 167 22.33 -22.63 33.90
N LEU A 168 21.91 -22.92 32.67
CA LEU A 168 21.76 -21.95 31.59
C LEU A 168 20.28 -21.57 31.35
N ALA A 169 19.37 -22.00 32.22
CA ALA A 169 17.93 -21.72 32.11
C ALA A 169 17.64 -20.19 32.04
N SER A 170 18.33 -19.38 32.85
CA SER A 170 18.18 -17.92 32.78
C SER A 170 18.60 -17.33 31.42
N GLN A 171 19.61 -17.91 30.76
CA GLN A 171 20.04 -17.47 29.43
C GLN A 171 19.04 -17.93 28.35
N LEU A 172 18.44 -19.11 28.51
CA LEU A 172 17.36 -19.59 27.64
C LEU A 172 16.13 -18.66 27.69
N GLU A 173 15.70 -18.23 28.88
CA GLU A 173 14.56 -17.31 29.02
C GLU A 173 14.85 -15.93 28.39
N LYS A 174 16.10 -15.45 28.44
CA LYS A 174 16.51 -14.23 27.73
C LYS A 174 16.38 -14.38 26.21
N VAL A 175 16.81 -15.52 25.66
CA VAL A 175 16.68 -15.80 24.21
C VAL A 175 15.21 -15.90 23.80
N LYS A 176 14.37 -16.53 24.63
CA LYS A 176 12.92 -16.59 24.38
C LYS A 176 12.26 -15.22 24.44
N ALA A 177 12.64 -14.37 25.40
CA ALA A 177 12.13 -13.01 25.49
C ALA A 177 12.56 -12.17 24.27
N GLU A 178 13.82 -12.30 23.83
CA GLU A 178 14.29 -11.64 22.61
C GLU A 178 13.51 -12.12 21.38
N GLU A 179 13.32 -13.43 21.23
CA GLU A 179 12.55 -14.01 20.13
C GLU A 179 11.08 -13.54 20.14
N ALA A 180 10.43 -13.54 21.31
CA ALA A 180 9.04 -13.10 21.46
C ALA A 180 8.86 -11.63 21.02
N ASN A 181 9.82 -10.75 21.36
CA ASN A 181 9.79 -9.36 20.93
C ASN A 181 9.88 -9.23 19.41
N ILE A 182 10.79 -9.97 18.78
CA ILE A 182 10.98 -9.96 17.32
C ILE A 182 9.75 -10.53 16.61
N PHE A 183 9.18 -11.61 17.16
CA PHE A 183 8.01 -12.25 16.58
C PHE A 183 6.77 -11.36 16.70
N THR A 184 6.65 -10.59 17.78
CA THR A 184 5.59 -9.58 17.94
C THR A 184 5.72 -8.51 16.85
N GLU A 185 6.93 -7.99 16.61
CA GLU A 185 7.18 -7.04 15.52
C GLU A 185 6.85 -7.66 14.14
N ALA A 186 7.25 -8.92 13.91
CA ALA A 186 6.92 -9.66 12.69
C ALA A 186 5.40 -9.80 12.49
N GLN A 187 4.64 -10.07 13.54
CA GLN A 187 3.17 -10.15 13.49
C GLN A 187 2.54 -8.81 13.13
N THR A 188 2.99 -7.72 13.75
CA THR A 188 2.50 -6.36 13.46
C THR A 188 2.77 -5.99 12.01
N LEU A 189 4.00 -6.19 11.53
CA LEU A 189 4.38 -5.87 10.15
C LEU A 189 3.66 -6.77 9.13
N PHE A 190 3.45 -8.04 9.45
CA PHE A 190 2.67 -8.95 8.61
C PHE A 190 1.20 -8.53 8.49
N ALA A 191 0.58 -8.12 9.61
CA ALA A 191 -0.79 -7.60 9.60
C ALA A 191 -0.91 -6.32 8.74
N GLN A 192 0.02 -5.38 8.90
CA GLN A 192 0.08 -4.17 8.07
C GLN A 192 0.29 -4.48 6.58
N ALA A 193 1.14 -5.46 6.25
CA ALA A 193 1.35 -5.90 4.87
C ALA A 193 0.10 -6.54 4.28
N LYS A 194 -0.67 -7.28 5.08
CA LYS A 194 -1.93 -7.88 4.67
C LYS A 194 -2.97 -6.80 4.34
N GLU A 195 -3.14 -5.82 5.24
CA GLU A 195 -4.03 -4.67 5.00
C GLU A 195 -3.63 -3.92 3.72
N ALA A 196 -2.33 -3.70 3.50
CA ALA A 196 -1.82 -3.08 2.28
C ALA A 196 -2.11 -3.90 1.02
N ALA A 197 -2.02 -5.23 1.10
CA ALA A 197 -2.33 -6.11 -0.02
C ALA A 197 -3.83 -6.19 -0.33
N GLU A 198 -4.69 -6.09 0.69
CA GLU A 198 -6.14 -5.98 0.51
C GLU A 198 -6.54 -4.67 -0.16
N ALA A 199 -5.86 -3.57 0.19
CA ALA A 199 -6.06 -2.26 -0.44
C ALA A 199 -5.48 -2.16 -1.86
N PHE A 200 -4.47 -2.98 -2.20
CA PHE A 200 -3.76 -2.92 -3.48
C PHE A 200 -3.57 -4.31 -4.10
N PRO A 201 -4.51 -4.76 -4.98
CA PRO A 201 -4.50 -6.11 -5.54
C PRO A 201 -3.20 -6.53 -6.25
N GLY A 202 -2.42 -5.57 -6.76
CA GLY A 202 -1.09 -5.85 -7.36
C GLY A 202 -0.10 -6.52 -6.40
N LEU A 203 -0.33 -6.44 -5.08
CA LEU A 203 0.53 -7.04 -4.06
C LEU A 203 0.18 -8.50 -3.74
N GLU A 204 -0.95 -9.04 -4.21
CA GLU A 204 -1.48 -10.35 -3.79
C GLU A 204 -0.45 -11.48 -3.96
N VAL A 205 0.29 -11.50 -5.08
CA VAL A 205 1.27 -12.56 -5.34
C VAL A 205 2.47 -12.45 -4.42
N ARG A 206 2.93 -11.23 -4.12
CA ARG A 206 4.02 -10.99 -3.17
C ARG A 206 3.58 -11.35 -1.75
N MET A 207 2.32 -11.06 -1.41
CA MET A 207 1.72 -11.41 -0.13
C MET A 207 1.72 -12.92 0.09
N LYS A 208 1.34 -13.73 -0.91
CA LYS A 208 1.42 -15.21 -0.82
C LYS A 208 2.84 -15.71 -0.54
N GLY A 209 3.85 -15.05 -1.09
CA GLY A 209 5.26 -15.35 -0.78
C GLY A 209 5.62 -15.03 0.67
N MET A 210 5.17 -13.86 1.15
CA MET A 210 5.36 -13.41 2.52
C MET A 210 4.63 -14.30 3.54
N GLU A 211 3.40 -14.76 3.25
CA GLU A 211 2.63 -15.70 4.07
C GLU A 211 3.38 -17.00 4.31
N LYS A 212 3.91 -17.60 3.23
CA LYS A 212 4.74 -18.82 3.34
C LYS A 212 5.94 -18.57 4.26
N LYS A 213 6.62 -17.44 4.07
CA LYS A 213 7.78 -17.09 4.88
C LYS A 213 7.43 -16.84 6.34
N PHE A 214 6.30 -16.20 6.60
CA PHE A 214 5.79 -15.96 7.95
C PHE A 214 5.44 -17.27 8.66
N ILE A 215 4.83 -18.23 7.97
CA ILE A 215 4.55 -19.57 8.52
C ILE A 215 5.85 -20.33 8.86
N GLU A 216 6.89 -20.22 8.02
CA GLU A 216 8.22 -20.77 8.34
C GLU A 216 8.79 -20.15 9.63
N LEU A 217 8.73 -18.83 9.75
CA LEU A 217 9.20 -18.12 10.95
C LEU A 217 8.39 -18.52 12.19
N GLN A 218 7.07 -18.62 12.08
CA GLN A 218 6.20 -19.10 13.16
C GLN A 218 6.60 -20.52 13.60
N SER A 219 6.87 -21.43 12.66
CA SER A 219 7.32 -22.79 13.00
C SER A 219 8.63 -22.79 13.78
N VAL A 220 9.59 -21.93 13.42
CA VAL A 220 10.86 -21.81 14.16
C VAL A 220 10.65 -21.12 15.50
N SER A 221 9.82 -20.09 15.57
CA SER A 221 9.42 -19.39 16.80
C SER A 221 8.85 -20.35 17.83
N THR A 222 7.84 -21.14 17.45
CA THR A 222 7.24 -22.17 18.31
C THR A 222 8.29 -23.14 18.84
N LYS A 223 9.21 -23.62 17.97
CA LYS A 223 10.30 -24.50 18.40
C LYS A 223 11.20 -23.84 19.45
N ILE A 224 11.50 -22.55 19.34
CA ILE A 224 12.33 -21.81 20.32
C ILE A 224 11.57 -21.63 21.64
N GLN A 225 10.30 -21.22 21.58
CA GLN A 225 9.46 -20.98 22.77
C GLN A 225 9.20 -22.27 23.56
N GLU A 226 8.97 -23.39 22.86
CA GLU A 226 8.78 -24.72 23.45
C GLU A 226 10.08 -25.35 23.98
N MET A 227 11.25 -24.75 23.74
CA MET A 227 12.49 -25.29 24.31
C MET A 227 12.46 -25.18 25.83
N VAL A 228 12.35 -26.33 26.47
CA VAL A 228 12.57 -26.50 27.90
C VAL A 228 13.88 -27.24 28.10
N TYR A 229 14.48 -27.07 29.28
CA TYR A 229 15.58 -27.91 29.72
C TYR A 229 15.21 -29.40 29.58
N LYS A 230 15.96 -30.12 28.75
CA LYS A 230 15.86 -31.59 28.60
C LYS A 230 17.28 -32.17 28.50
N PRO A 231 17.62 -33.22 29.28
CA PRO A 231 18.89 -33.93 29.13
C PRO A 231 19.08 -34.43 27.69
N PHE A 232 20.32 -34.41 27.20
CA PHE A 232 20.67 -34.75 25.81
C PHE A 232 20.10 -36.12 25.36
N ILE A 233 20.08 -37.12 26.24
CA ILE A 233 19.57 -38.47 25.98
C ILE A 233 18.05 -38.48 25.72
N GLN A 234 17.28 -37.63 26.40
CA GLN A 234 15.84 -37.51 26.18
C GLN A 234 15.51 -36.80 24.87
N ARG A 235 16.36 -35.88 24.41
CA ARG A 235 16.22 -35.26 23.08
C ARG A 235 16.45 -36.25 21.94
N ILE A 236 17.45 -37.13 22.06
CA ILE A 236 17.69 -38.19 21.07
C ILE A 236 16.49 -39.14 21.01
N LYS A 237 15.93 -39.49 22.18
CA LYS A 237 14.73 -40.34 22.27
C LYS A 237 13.52 -39.67 21.60
N ASP A 238 13.25 -38.39 21.89
CA ASP A 238 12.13 -37.65 21.29
C ASP A 238 12.34 -37.43 19.78
N TYR A 239 13.57 -37.20 19.32
CA TYR A 239 13.89 -37.07 17.90
C TYR A 239 13.68 -38.39 17.15
N LEU A 240 14.09 -39.52 17.74
CA LEU A 240 13.85 -40.87 17.19
C LEU A 240 12.35 -41.22 17.16
N ILE A 241 11.59 -40.87 18.20
CA ILE A 241 10.13 -41.07 18.24
C ILE A 241 9.44 -40.16 17.22
N GLY A 242 9.88 -38.91 17.05
CA GLY A 242 9.40 -38.00 16.01
C GLY A 242 9.69 -38.53 14.60
N LEU A 243 10.86 -39.13 14.38
CA LEU A 243 11.24 -39.75 13.10
C LEU A 243 10.39 -41.00 12.80
N ALA A 244 10.08 -41.80 13.83
CA ALA A 244 9.15 -42.93 13.72
C ALA A 244 7.71 -42.48 13.43
N ALA A 245 7.25 -41.37 14.03
CA ALA A 245 5.93 -40.81 13.76
C ALA A 245 5.79 -40.27 12.33
N VAL A 246 6.85 -39.64 11.79
CA VAL A 246 6.90 -39.22 10.38
C VAL A 246 6.89 -40.43 9.43
N ALA A 247 7.56 -41.53 9.79
CA ALA A 247 7.51 -42.77 9.01
C ALA A 247 6.10 -43.40 8.98
N ILE A 248 5.38 -43.39 10.11
CA ILE A 248 3.99 -43.87 10.19
C ILE A 248 3.04 -42.96 9.38
N LEU A 249 3.22 -41.64 9.45
CA LEU A 249 2.47 -40.68 8.61
C LEU A 249 2.75 -40.88 7.12
N MET A 250 4.00 -41.12 6.71
CA MET A 250 4.37 -41.46 5.33
C MET A 250 3.74 -42.78 4.86
N MET A 251 3.65 -43.78 5.75
CA MET A 251 2.95 -45.05 5.49
C MET A 251 1.43 -44.81 5.29
N PHE A 252 0.86 -43.91 6.09
CA PHE A 252 -0.54 -43.48 5.97
C PHE A 252 -0.82 -42.68 4.69
N PHE A 253 0.08 -41.77 4.30
CA PHE A 253 -0.02 -41.03 3.04
C PHE A 253 0.10 -41.95 1.83
N ASN A 254 0.96 -42.97 1.88
CA ASN A 254 1.02 -43.99 0.83
C ASN A 254 -0.25 -44.84 0.74
N LEU A 255 -0.86 -45.21 1.86
CA LEU A 255 -2.16 -45.89 1.91
C LEU A 255 -3.30 -45.01 1.37
N PHE A 256 -3.31 -43.72 1.70
CA PHE A 256 -4.27 -42.75 1.14
C PHE A 256 -4.09 -42.51 -0.35
N ALA A 257 -2.83 -42.41 -0.83
CA ALA A 257 -2.53 -42.28 -2.25
C ALA A 257 -2.92 -43.53 -3.05
N GLN A 258 -2.75 -44.73 -2.47
CA GLN A 258 -3.25 -45.98 -3.07
C GLN A 258 -4.79 -46.01 -3.14
N LYS A 259 -5.49 -45.62 -2.08
CA LYS A 259 -6.96 -45.54 -2.10
C LYS A 259 -7.49 -44.49 -3.09
N LEU A 260 -6.83 -43.33 -3.19
CA LEU A 260 -7.18 -42.31 -4.19
C LEU A 260 -6.94 -42.77 -5.63
N LYS A 261 -5.89 -43.55 -5.89
CA LYS A 261 -5.67 -44.20 -7.19
C LYS A 261 -6.75 -45.24 -7.51
N GLN A 262 -7.17 -46.04 -6.54
CA GLN A 262 -8.28 -47.00 -6.72
C GLN A 262 -9.62 -46.30 -7.00
N ILE A 263 -9.91 -45.20 -6.30
CA ILE A 263 -11.14 -44.40 -6.52
C ILE A 263 -11.12 -43.72 -7.88
N LYS A 264 -9.97 -43.20 -8.34
CA LYS A 264 -9.83 -42.66 -9.71
C LYS A 264 -9.98 -43.75 -10.77
N ALA A 265 -9.38 -44.92 -10.58
CA ALA A 265 -9.54 -46.06 -11.49
C ALA A 265 -11.00 -46.55 -11.56
N ALA A 266 -11.71 -46.60 -10.42
CA ALA A 266 -13.13 -46.95 -10.38
C ALA A 266 -14.01 -45.87 -11.05
N ARG A 267 -13.65 -44.59 -10.93
CA ARG A 267 -14.35 -43.48 -11.59
C ARG A 267 -14.13 -43.49 -13.11
N ASP A 268 -12.93 -43.80 -13.57
CA ASP A 268 -12.62 -43.92 -15.01
C ASP A 268 -13.28 -45.17 -15.63
N GLN A 269 -13.38 -46.27 -14.89
CA GLN A 269 -14.17 -47.43 -15.30
C GLN A 269 -15.67 -47.12 -15.36
N ALA A 270 -16.22 -46.42 -14.37
CA ALA A 270 -17.62 -45.98 -14.38
C ALA A 270 -17.92 -44.99 -15.52
N LYS A 271 -16.95 -44.14 -15.89
CA LYS A 271 -17.08 -43.22 -17.01
C LYS A 271 -17.07 -43.94 -18.36
N LYS A 272 -16.18 -44.93 -18.55
CA LYS A 272 -16.19 -45.84 -19.71
C LYS A 272 -17.47 -46.68 -19.81
N LEU A 273 -18.02 -47.11 -18.68
CA LEU A 273 -19.32 -47.82 -18.62
C LEU A 273 -20.48 -46.91 -19.01
N LYS A 274 -20.42 -45.63 -18.63
CA LYS A 274 -21.43 -44.62 -18.98
C LYS A 274 -21.36 -44.22 -20.46
N GLU A 275 -20.16 -44.11 -21.03
CA GLU A 275 -19.94 -43.83 -22.45
C GLU A 275 -20.38 -45.01 -23.34
N SER A 276 -20.15 -46.26 -22.92
CA SER A 276 -20.67 -47.45 -23.62
C SER A 276 -22.19 -47.60 -23.56
N MET A 277 -22.85 -47.06 -22.52
CA MET A 277 -24.32 -47.01 -22.43
C MET A 277 -24.94 -45.86 -23.22
N MET A 278 -24.20 -44.78 -23.52
CA MET A 278 -24.69 -43.65 -24.32
C MET A 278 -24.45 -43.82 -25.83
N GLY A 279 -23.61 -44.77 -26.25
CA GLY A 279 -23.39 -45.11 -27.66
C GLY A 279 -24.38 -46.11 -28.28
N GLN A 280 -25.43 -46.52 -27.55
CA GLN A 280 -26.41 -47.53 -27.98
C GLN A 280 -27.83 -46.96 -28.16
N ARG A 281 -27.96 -45.73 -28.67
CA ARG A 281 -29.24 -45.16 -29.11
C ARG A 281 -29.17 -44.68 -30.56
N ASP A 282 -29.05 -45.64 -31.47
CA ASP A 282 -29.67 -45.57 -32.80
C ASP A 282 -30.32 -46.94 -33.04
N TYR A 283 -31.63 -47.02 -32.87
CA TYR A 283 -32.42 -48.17 -33.32
C TYR A 283 -32.97 -47.85 -34.72
N PRO A 284 -32.87 -48.76 -35.70
CA PRO A 284 -33.52 -48.57 -36.99
C PRO A 284 -35.04 -48.72 -36.80
N THR A 285 -35.79 -47.72 -37.23
CA THR A 285 -37.26 -47.77 -37.33
C THR A 285 -37.68 -48.79 -38.38
N ILE A 286 -38.69 -49.61 -38.03
CA ILE A 286 -39.45 -50.46 -38.97
C ILE A 286 -40.35 -49.59 -39.82
#